data_AF-A0A562SSS2-F1
#
_entry.id   AF-A0A562SSS2-F1
#
_cell.length_a   1.000
_cell.length_b   1.000
_cell.length_c   1.000
_cell.angle_alpha   90.00
_cell.angle_beta   90.00
_cell.angle_gamma   90.00
#
_symmetry.space_group_name_H-M   'P 1'
#
loop_
_entity.id
_entity.type
_entity.pdbx_description
1 polymer ?
#
loop_
_entity_poly.entity_id
_entity_poly.type
_entity_poly.pdbx_seq_one_letter_code
_entity_poly.pdbx_strand_id
1 'polypeptide(L)' 'MEKKSSALNWILFFVSVVVCVAMYLSPMFANYITATFPFICYYFVKALDLI' A
#
# COMPACT_ATOMS: atom_id res chain seq x y z
N MET A 1 22.52 4.29 -12.57
CA MET A 1 21.41 4.30 -11.60
C MET A 1 20.23 3.64 -12.27
N GLU A 2 19.97 2.38 -11.95
CA GLU A 2 18.85 1.64 -12.51
C GLU A 2 17.57 2.38 -12.13
N LYS A 3 16.87 2.90 -13.14
CA LYS A 3 15.54 3.50 -13.03
C LYS A 3 14.55 2.37 -12.73
N LYS A 4 14.72 1.69 -11.59
CA LYS A 4 13.96 0.52 -11.18
C LYS A 4 12.61 0.99 -10.65
N SER A 5 11.83 1.43 -11.64
CA SER A 5 10.39 1.62 -11.71
C SER A 5 9.73 2.27 -10.50
N SER A 6 9.80 3.61 -10.44
CA SER A 6 8.89 4.45 -9.63
C SER A 6 7.42 4.00 -9.80
N ALA A 7 7.04 3.59 -11.02
CA ALA A 7 5.72 3.05 -11.34
C ALA A 7 5.37 1.77 -10.55
N LEU A 8 6.33 0.89 -10.28
CA LEU A 8 6.10 -0.35 -9.53
C LEU A 8 5.78 -0.06 -8.06
N ASN A 9 6.46 0.92 -7.44
CA ASN A 9 6.16 1.34 -6.06
C ASN A 9 4.78 2.01 -5.97
N TRP A 10 4.40 2.81 -6.97
CA TRP A 10 3.05 3.37 -7.06
C TRP A 10 1.97 2.29 -7.24
N ILE A 11 2.20 1.26 -8.06
CA ILE A 11 1.27 0.13 -8.21
C ILE A 11 1.12 -0.61 -6.87
N LEU A 12 2.22 -0.91 -6.17
CA LEU A 12 2.18 -1.58 -4.87
C LEU A 12 1.47 -0.76 -3.79
N PHE A 13 1.60 0.58 -3.85
CA PHE A 13 0.82 1.48 -3.00
C PHE A 13 -0.68 1.37 -3.28
N PHE A 14 -1.11 1.50 -4.54
CA PHE A 14 -2.53 1.38 -4.91
C PHE A 14 -3.12 0.02 -4.53
N VAL A 15 -2.38 -1.07 -4.77
CA VAL A 15 -2.79 -2.43 -4.37
C VAL A 15 -2.98 -2.52 -2.86
N SER A 16 -2.07 -1.94 -2.05
CA SER A 16 -2.19 -1.92 -0.60
C SER A 16 -3.42 -1.15 -0.12
N VAL A 17 -3.75 -0.03 -0.76
CA VAL A 17 -4.96 0.75 -0.47
C VAL A 17 -6.23 -0.04 -0.82
N VAL A 18 -6.28 -0.69 -1.98
CA VAL A 18 -7.44 -1.52 -2.39
C VAL A 18 -7.67 -2.67 -1.42
N VAL A 19 -6.61 -3.35 -0.97
CA VAL A 19 -6.72 -4.42 0.03
C VAL A 19 -7.24 -3.88 1.36
N CYS A 20 -6.79 -2.71 1.79
CA CYS A 20 -7.29 -2.07 3.01
C CYS A 20 -8.78 -1.70 2.91
N VAL A 21 -9.23 -1.19 1.76
CA VAL A 21 -10.66 -0.88 1.52
C VAL A 21 -11.49 -2.17 1.48
N ALA A 22 -10.98 -3.23 0.84
CA ALA A 22 -11.65 -4.53 0.81
C ALA A 22 -11.77 -5.14 2.22
N MET A 23 -10.74 -5.00 3.07
CA MET A 23 -10.77 -5.41 4.48
C MET A 23 -11.74 -4.56 5.31
N TYR A 24 -11.87 -3.27 5.00
CA TYR A 24 -12.85 -2.39 5.65
C TYR A 24 -14.30 -2.73 5.31
N LEU A 25 -14.57 -3.09 4.05
CA LEU A 25 -15.90 -3.50 3.61
C LEU A 25 -16.30 -4.88 4.14
N SER A 26 -15.34 -5.71 4.57
CA SER A 26 -15.61 -7.02 5.14
C SER A 26 -15.54 -6.99 6.67
N PRO A 27 -16.66 -7.12 7.40
CA PRO A 27 -16.67 -7.07 8.86
C PRO A 27 -15.84 -8.19 9.52
N MET A 28 -15.52 -9.26 8.79
CA MET A 28 -14.66 -10.35 9.25
C MET A 28 -13.18 -9.95 9.30
N PHE A 29 -12.76 -8.95 8.52
CA PHE A 29 -11.36 -8.50 8.39
C PHE A 29 -11.09 -7.09 8.94
N ALA A 30 -12.11 -6.42 9.51
CA ALA A 30 -11.97 -5.08 10.07
C ALA A 30 -10.84 -4.96 11.10
N ASN A 31 -10.59 -6.01 11.89
CA ASN A 31 -9.50 -6.06 12.88
C ASN A 31 -8.09 -6.18 12.26
N TYR A 32 -7.98 -6.53 10.97
CA TYR A 32 -6.71 -6.65 10.24
C TYR A 32 -6.31 -5.37 9.50
N ILE A 33 -7.15 -4.33 9.53
CA ILE A 33 -6.85 -3.01 8.95
C ILE A 33 -5.61 -2.39 9.60
N THR A 34 -5.48 -2.51 10.92
CA THR A 34 -4.29 -2.05 11.66
C THR A 34 -3.01 -2.76 11.22
N ALA A 35 -3.11 -4.00 10.75
CA ALA A 35 -1.99 -4.75 10.20
C ALA A 35 -1.65 -4.33 8.76
N THR A 36 -2.62 -3.84 7.98
CA THR A 36 -2.41 -3.38 6.58
C THR A 36 -1.93 -1.94 6.49
N PHE A 37 -2.27 -1.09 7.46
CA PHE A 37 -1.83 0.31 7.54
C PHE A 37 -0.30 0.52 7.42
N PRO A 38 0.57 -0.22 8.13
CA PRO A 38 2.02 -0.05 7.99
C PRO A 38 2.54 -0.39 6.58
N PHE A 39 1.91 -1.32 5.86
CA PHE A 39 2.28 -1.63 4.48
C PHE A 39 1.94 -0.47 3.54
N ILE A 40 0.77 0.15 3.71
CA ILE A 40 0.38 1.35 2.94
C ILE A 40 1.40 2.46 3.16
N CYS A 41 1.76 2.75 4.41
CA CYS A 41 2.76 3.77 4.73
C CYS A 41 4.14 3.44 4.14
N TYR A 42 4.58 2.19 4.21
CA TYR A 42 5.87 1.76 3.66
C TYR A 42 5.95 1.96 2.15
N TYR A 43 4.93 1.52 1.40
CA TYR A 43 4.91 1.70 -0.05
C TYR A 43 4.68 3.16 -0.46
N PHE A 44 3.94 3.93 0.34
CA PHE A 44 3.76 5.37 0.12
C PHE A 44 5.08 6.12 0.25
N VAL A 45 5.84 5.89 1.33
CA VAL A 45 7.16 6.49 1.52
C VAL A 45 8.10 6.06 0.39
N LYS A 46 8.11 4.78 0.00
CA LYS A 46 8.92 4.31 -1.13
C LYS A 46 8.50 4.85 -2.50
N ALA A 47 7.24 5.27 -2.66
CA ALA A 47 6.76 5.93 -3.85
C ALA A 47 7.15 7.43 -3.86
N LEU A 48 7.18 8.08 -2.70
CA LEU A 48 7.58 9.47 -2.49
C LEU A 48 9.09 9.71 -2.51
N ASP A 49 9.89 8.80 -1.91
CA ASP A 49 11.35 8.86 -1.89
C ASP A 49 11.97 8.71 -3.30
N LEU A 50 11.13 8.34 -4.29
CA LEU A 50 11.48 8.14 -5.69
C LEU A 50 10.97 9.27 -6.62
N ILE A 51 10.41 10.35 -6.05
CA ILE A 51 10.00 11.59 -6.73
C ILE A 51 11.07 12.67 -6.52
#